data_AF-A0A9W8N4Z2-F1
#
_entry.id   AF-A0A9W8N4Z2-F1
#
_cell.length_a   1.000
_cell.length_b   1.000
_cell.length_c   1.000
_cell.angle_alpha   90.00
_cell.angle_beta   90.00
_cell.angle_gamma   90.00
#
_symmetry.space_group_name_H-M   'P 1'
#
loop_
_entity.id
_entity.type
_entity.pdbx_description
1 polymer ?
#
loop_
_entity_poly.entity_id
_entity_poly.type
_entity_poly.pdbx_seq_one_letter_code
_entity_poly.pdbx_strand_id
1 'polypeptide(L)'
;MQILSTLSVLAGLVAIGSGQSITRVTGFQGKPTNLGMYVYVPTGLKTPAPIIVAVHHCQGSAQQYSGESGLMPLASQRGFIVIFPNSKSGGGCFDVASTASLTHDGGGDSQTIANMVTYAVQN
;
A
#
# COMPACT_ATOMS: atom_id res chain seq x y z
N MET A 1 -57.63 3.31 30.48
CA MET A 1 -57.00 3.49 29.16
C MET A 1 -55.48 3.52 29.35
N GLN A 2 -54.84 2.35 29.27
CA GLN A 2 -53.38 2.21 29.31
C GLN A 2 -52.89 2.19 27.86
N ILE A 3 -52.14 3.19 27.44
CA ILE A 3 -51.50 3.22 26.13
C ILE A 3 -50.11 2.59 26.33
N LEU A 4 -49.95 1.34 25.88
CA LEU A 4 -48.69 0.60 25.93
C LEU A 4 -47.74 1.13 24.85
N SER A 5 -46.65 1.74 25.30
CA SER A 5 -45.52 2.19 24.49
C SER A 5 -44.72 0.99 23.99
N THR A 6 -44.61 0.79 22.67
CA THR A 6 -43.69 -0.19 22.07
C THR A 6 -42.39 0.49 21.68
N LEU A 7 -41.34 0.31 22.50
CA LEU A 7 -39.98 0.74 22.19
C LEU A 7 -39.31 -0.34 21.34
N SER A 8 -39.17 -0.10 20.04
CA SER A 8 -38.42 -0.99 19.14
C SER A 8 -36.92 -0.70 19.28
N VAL A 9 -36.17 -1.62 19.90
CA VAL A 9 -34.70 -1.55 19.99
C VAL A 9 -34.11 -2.16 18.73
N LEU A 10 -33.62 -1.31 17.82
CA LEU A 10 -32.80 -1.74 16.68
C LEU A 10 -31.36 -1.91 17.17
N ALA A 11 -30.93 -3.13 17.44
CA ALA A 11 -29.54 -3.44 17.74
C ALA A 11 -28.71 -3.35 16.45
N GLY A 12 -28.00 -2.23 16.27
CA GLY A 12 -27.06 -2.06 15.17
C GLY A 12 -25.81 -2.92 15.39
N LEU A 13 -25.60 -3.91 14.53
CA LEU A 13 -24.32 -4.61 14.42
C LEU A 13 -23.27 -3.61 13.89
N VAL A 14 -22.44 -3.06 14.78
CA VAL A 14 -21.20 -2.39 14.34
C VAL A 14 -20.23 -3.51 14.00
N ALA A 15 -20.18 -3.89 12.73
CA ALA A 15 -19.09 -4.70 12.22
C ALA A 15 -17.80 -3.87 12.35
N ILE A 16 -17.02 -4.14 13.39
CA ILE A 16 -15.64 -3.65 13.47
C ILE A 16 -14.86 -4.42 12.40
N GLY A 17 -14.87 -3.90 11.17
CA GLY A 17 -14.01 -4.40 10.13
C GLY A 17 -12.57 -4.14 10.53
N SER A 18 -11.85 -5.16 10.96
CA SER A 18 -10.39 -5.17 10.99
C SER A 18 -9.87 -5.17 9.55
N GLY A 19 -10.08 -4.05 8.87
CA GLY A 19 -9.62 -3.84 7.50
C GLY A 19 -8.10 -3.89 7.47
N GLN A 20 -7.55 -4.75 6.61
CA GLN A 20 -6.13 -4.72 6.29
C GLN A 20 -5.82 -3.35 5.69
N SER A 21 -4.92 -2.60 6.32
CA SER A 21 -4.52 -1.27 5.88
C SER A 21 -3.02 -1.23 5.62
N ILE A 22 -2.63 -0.40 4.66
CA ILE A 22 -1.21 -0.12 4.40
C ILE A 22 -0.72 0.99 5.34
N THR A 23 0.56 0.93 5.70
CA THR A 23 1.22 1.95 6.52
C THR A 23 2.24 2.71 5.70
N ARG A 24 2.30 4.04 5.86
CA ARG A 24 3.34 4.86 5.24
C ARG A 24 4.68 4.63 5.94
N VAL A 25 5.73 4.34 5.18
CA VAL A 25 7.10 4.23 5.69
C VAL A 25 7.71 5.63 5.77
N THR A 26 7.81 6.17 6.98
CA THR A 26 8.33 7.53 7.22
C THR A 26 9.85 7.63 7.19
N GLY A 27 10.57 6.53 7.47
CA GLY A 27 12.04 6.47 7.42
C GLY A 27 12.63 6.41 6.01
N PHE A 28 11.82 6.04 5.01
CA PHE A 28 12.24 6.00 3.62
C PHE A 28 12.37 7.42 3.05
N GLN A 29 13.56 7.74 2.54
CA GLN A 29 13.91 9.10 2.11
C GLN A 29 13.24 9.54 0.81
N GLY A 30 12.58 8.63 0.07
CA GLY A 30 11.90 8.99 -1.17
C GLY A 30 12.82 9.35 -2.32
N LYS A 31 14.15 9.17 -2.21
CA LYS A 31 15.09 9.61 -3.25
C LYS A 31 15.23 8.57 -4.37
N PRO A 32 15.44 8.99 -5.63
CA PRO A 32 15.62 10.39 -6.11
C PRO A 32 14.36 11.25 -6.32
N THR A 33 13.17 10.69 -6.54
CA THR A 33 12.02 11.43 -7.11
C THR A 33 10.89 11.81 -6.14
N ASN A 34 11.10 11.65 -4.84
CA ASN A 34 10.15 11.92 -3.76
C ASN A 34 8.88 11.04 -3.75
N LEU A 35 8.91 9.83 -4.33
CA LEU A 35 7.80 8.87 -4.22
C LEU A 35 7.51 8.51 -2.75
N GLY A 36 6.24 8.30 -2.44
CA GLY A 36 5.84 7.74 -1.15
C GLY A 36 6.00 6.23 -1.14
N MET A 37 6.49 5.67 -0.02
CA MET A 37 6.51 4.22 0.20
C MET A 37 5.43 3.86 1.23
N TYR A 38 4.53 2.96 0.85
CA TYR A 38 3.54 2.37 1.74
C TYR A 38 3.73 0.85 1.74
N VAL A 39 3.44 0.20 2.86
CA VAL A 39 3.64 -1.24 3.01
C VAL A 39 2.46 -1.90 3.69
N TYR A 40 2.19 -3.13 3.28
CA TYR A 40 1.44 -4.09 4.06
C TYR A 40 2.40 -5.17 4.57
N VAL A 41 2.48 -5.33 5.89
CA VAL A 41 3.31 -6.33 6.56
C VAL A 41 2.39 -7.25 7.37
N PRO A 42 2.19 -8.52 6.97
CA PRO A 42 1.37 -9.45 7.72
C PRO A 42 2.08 -9.90 9.00
N THR A 43 1.32 -10.40 9.98
CA THR A 43 1.89 -10.98 11.21
C THR A 43 2.64 -12.30 10.97
N GLY A 44 2.24 -13.07 9.96
CA GLY A 44 2.79 -14.40 9.62
C GLY A 44 3.85 -14.36 8.51
N LEU A 45 4.84 -13.47 8.60
CA LEU A 45 5.92 -13.39 7.60
C LEU A 45 6.75 -14.68 7.53
N LYS A 46 7.10 -15.09 6.31
CA LYS A 46 8.12 -16.12 6.08
C LYS A 46 9.52 -15.52 6.21
N THR A 47 10.52 -16.38 6.44
CA THR A 47 11.93 -15.97 6.47
C THR A 47 12.76 -16.85 5.52
N PRO A 48 13.48 -16.25 4.55
CA PRO A 48 13.44 -14.83 4.18
C PRO A 48 12.06 -14.43 3.66
N ALA A 49 11.63 -13.20 3.96
CA ALA A 49 10.31 -12.69 3.56
C ALA A 49 10.32 -12.36 2.06
N PRO A 50 9.45 -12.97 1.24
CA PRO A 50 9.27 -12.52 -0.14
C PRO A 50 8.66 -11.12 -0.18
N ILE A 51 8.99 -10.35 -1.22
CA ILE A 51 8.48 -8.99 -1.44
C ILE A 51 7.76 -8.93 -2.78
N ILE A 52 6.54 -8.39 -2.79
CA ILE A 52 5.83 -7.99 -4.00
C ILE A 52 5.76 -6.45 -4.03
N VAL A 53 6.10 -5.86 -5.16
CA VAL A 53 5.89 -4.42 -5.40
C VAL A 53 4.65 -4.25 -6.28
N ALA A 54 3.63 -3.60 -5.74
CA ALA A 54 2.34 -3.38 -6.38
C ALA A 54 2.21 -1.91 -6.81
N VAL A 55 2.50 -1.65 -8.08
CA VAL A 55 2.54 -0.30 -8.67
C VAL A 55 1.17 0.06 -9.24
N HIS A 56 0.59 1.17 -8.76
CA HIS A 56 -0.74 1.60 -9.19
C HIS A 56 -0.75 2.22 -10.60
N HIS A 57 -1.93 2.27 -11.22
CA HIS A 57 -2.14 2.98 -12.48
C HIS A 57 -2.19 4.51 -12.29
N CYS A 58 -2.12 5.27 -13.39
CA CYS A 58 -2.38 6.72 -13.37
C CYS A 58 -3.74 7.04 -12.73
N GLN A 59 -3.84 8.22 -12.12
CA GLN A 59 -5.02 8.71 -11.37
C GLN A 59 -5.36 7.89 -10.12
N GLY A 60 -4.60 6.83 -9.83
CA GLY A 60 -4.68 6.06 -8.61
C GLY A 60 -3.74 6.58 -7.51
N SER A 61 -3.73 5.85 -6.41
CA SER A 61 -2.84 6.03 -5.28
C SER A 61 -2.52 4.68 -4.66
N ALA A 62 -1.46 4.61 -3.84
CA ALA A 62 -1.14 3.41 -3.06
C ALA A 62 -2.33 2.93 -2.22
N GLN A 63 -3.07 3.86 -1.60
CA GLN A 63 -4.23 3.53 -0.77
C GLN A 63 -5.34 2.86 -1.58
N GLN A 64 -5.72 3.43 -2.73
CA GLN A 64 -6.74 2.85 -3.61
C GLN A 64 -6.30 1.48 -4.14
N TYR A 65 -5.09 1.41 -4.68
CA TYR A 65 -4.58 0.19 -5.30
C TYR A 65 -4.37 -0.95 -4.30
N SER A 66 -4.13 -0.64 -3.02
CA SER A 66 -4.08 -1.66 -1.97
C SER A 66 -5.38 -2.44 -1.83
N GLY A 67 -6.54 -1.77 -1.99
CA GLY A 67 -7.85 -2.41 -1.98
C GLY A 67 -8.17 -3.14 -3.28
N GLU A 68 -7.69 -2.64 -4.42
CA GLU A 68 -7.98 -3.20 -5.75
C GLU A 68 -7.14 -4.44 -6.07
N SER A 69 -5.90 -4.49 -5.60
CA SER A 69 -4.91 -5.50 -6.00
C SER A 69 -5.23 -6.92 -5.53
N GLY A 70 -6.02 -7.08 -4.46
CA GLY A 70 -6.26 -8.36 -3.80
C GLY A 70 -5.01 -8.99 -3.14
N LEU A 71 -3.90 -8.25 -3.04
CA LEU A 71 -2.62 -8.79 -2.57
C LEU A 71 -2.51 -8.89 -1.05
N MET A 72 -3.15 -8.01 -0.27
CA MET A 72 -3.02 -8.04 1.20
C MET A 72 -3.57 -9.33 1.82
N PRO A 73 -4.76 -9.85 1.43
CA PRO A 73 -5.22 -11.16 1.89
C PRO A 73 -4.26 -12.30 1.53
N LEU A 74 -3.67 -12.27 0.33
CA LEU A 74 -2.68 -13.27 -0.08
C LEU A 74 -1.38 -13.15 0.72
N ALA A 75 -0.95 -11.92 1.04
CA ALA A 75 0.20 -11.64 1.89
C ALA A 75 0.00 -12.23 3.28
N SER A 76 -1.18 -12.02 3.88
CA SER A 76 -1.58 -12.64 5.15
C SER A 76 -1.53 -14.17 5.11
N GLN A 77 -2.00 -14.77 4.02
CA GLN A 77 -2.07 -16.24 3.90
C GLN A 77 -0.72 -16.88 3.59
N ARG A 78 0.15 -16.19 2.85
CA ARG A 78 1.37 -16.78 2.27
C ARG A 78 2.67 -16.23 2.87
N GLY A 79 2.58 -15.19 3.69
CA GLY A 79 3.69 -14.64 4.48
C GLY A 79 4.69 -13.85 3.65
N PHE A 80 4.22 -12.87 2.87
CA PHE A 80 5.06 -11.94 2.10
C PHE A 80 4.73 -10.48 2.39
N ILE A 81 5.68 -9.58 2.14
CA ILE A 81 5.48 -8.12 2.24
C ILE A 81 4.93 -7.61 0.91
N VAL A 82 4.03 -6.61 0.98
CA VAL A 82 3.62 -5.84 -0.21
C VAL A 82 4.06 -4.40 -0.06
N ILE A 83 4.85 -3.91 -1.01
CA ILE A 83 5.21 -2.49 -1.13
C ILE A 83 4.28 -1.86 -2.15
N PHE A 84 3.64 -0.76 -1.78
CA PHE A 84 2.81 0.08 -2.64
C PHE A 84 3.50 1.45 -2.80
N PRO A 85 4.30 1.65 -3.85
CA PRO A 85 4.82 2.96 -4.20
C PRO A 85 3.68 3.92 -4.50
N ASN A 86 3.84 5.20 -4.18
CA ASN A 86 2.84 6.23 -4.45
C ASN A 86 3.47 7.40 -5.21
N SER A 87 3.05 7.59 -6.46
CA SER A 87 3.43 8.77 -7.24
C SER A 87 2.85 10.06 -6.65
N LYS A 88 3.62 11.13 -6.73
CA LYS A 88 3.22 12.49 -6.33
C LYS A 88 3.08 13.45 -7.51
N SER A 89 3.14 12.93 -8.74
CA SER A 89 2.97 13.74 -9.95
C SER A 89 1.54 14.26 -10.07
N GLY A 90 1.35 15.34 -10.84
CA GLY A 90 0.02 15.76 -11.27
C GLY A 90 -0.61 14.64 -12.11
N GLY A 91 -1.68 14.02 -11.60
CA GLY A 91 -2.33 12.88 -12.23
C GLY A 91 -1.86 11.50 -11.74
N GLY A 92 -0.93 11.42 -10.77
CA GLY A 92 -0.57 10.16 -10.11
C GLY A 92 0.10 9.13 -11.02
N CYS A 93 0.66 9.54 -12.16
CA CYS A 93 1.42 8.65 -13.04
C CYS A 93 2.86 8.49 -12.56
N PHE A 94 3.45 7.32 -12.78
CA PHE A 94 4.90 7.13 -12.64
C PHE A 94 5.60 7.56 -13.93
N ASP A 95 6.79 8.12 -13.80
CA ASP A 95 7.65 8.40 -14.95
C ASP A 95 8.15 7.08 -15.56
N VAL A 96 7.70 6.82 -16.79
CA VAL A 96 8.07 5.66 -17.61
C VAL A 96 8.59 6.10 -18.99
N ALA A 97 9.02 7.35 -19.12
CA ALA A 97 9.39 7.95 -20.41
C ALA A 97 10.75 8.64 -20.39
N SER A 98 11.16 9.21 -19.25
CA SER A 98 12.45 9.90 -19.20
C SER A 98 13.62 8.91 -19.26
N THR A 99 14.76 9.37 -19.78
CA THR A 99 16.03 8.62 -19.70
C THR A 99 16.39 8.29 -18.26
N ALA A 100 16.04 9.16 -17.30
CA ALA A 100 16.33 8.93 -15.89
C ALA A 100 15.59 7.70 -15.32
N SER A 101 14.34 7.47 -15.73
CA SER A 101 13.57 6.30 -15.30
C SER A 101 13.83 5.05 -16.16
N LEU A 102 14.28 5.23 -17.39
CA LEU A 102 14.57 4.13 -18.32
C LEU A 102 16.05 3.68 -18.32
N THR A 103 16.88 4.24 -17.45
CA THR A 103 18.30 3.85 -17.28
C THR A 103 18.52 3.31 -15.87
N HIS A 104 19.26 2.21 -15.75
CA HIS A 104 19.69 1.71 -14.44
C HIS A 104 20.49 2.79 -13.69
N ASP A 105 20.13 3.05 -12.44
CA ASP A 105 20.66 4.15 -11.63
C ASP A 105 20.56 5.55 -12.26
N GLY A 106 19.61 5.74 -13.18
CA GLY A 106 19.46 6.98 -13.95
C GLY A 106 18.83 8.16 -13.21
N GLY A 107 18.37 7.99 -11.97
CA GLY A 107 17.77 9.07 -11.18
C GLY A 107 16.25 9.18 -11.26
N GLY A 108 15.54 8.24 -11.88
CA GLY A 108 14.08 8.29 -12.08
C GLY A 108 13.23 7.52 -11.06
N ASP A 109 11.93 7.46 -11.33
CA ASP A 109 10.93 6.78 -10.48
C ASP A 109 11.24 5.29 -10.30
N SER A 110 11.71 4.63 -11.37
CA SER A 110 12.14 3.23 -11.32
C SER A 110 13.24 2.99 -10.28
N GLN A 111 14.23 3.89 -10.19
CA GLN A 111 15.29 3.81 -9.18
C GLN A 111 14.74 4.07 -7.78
N THR A 112 13.84 5.04 -7.60
CA THR A 112 13.18 5.27 -6.31
C THR A 112 12.43 4.02 -5.84
N ILE A 113 11.74 3.31 -6.74
CA ILE A 113 11.05 2.05 -6.43
C ILE A 113 12.04 0.93 -6.07
N ALA A 114 13.15 0.78 -6.81
CA ALA A 114 14.21 -0.17 -6.47
C ALA A 114 14.80 0.11 -5.07
N ASN A 115 14.94 1.38 -4.71
CA ASN A 115 15.39 1.79 -3.37
C ASN A 115 14.39 1.41 -2.27
N MET A 116 13.08 1.36 -2.55
CA MET A 116 12.09 0.85 -1.58
C MET A 116 12.31 -0.63 -1.27
N VAL A 117 12.61 -1.44 -2.30
CA VAL A 117 12.94 -2.87 -2.11
C VAL A 117 14.23 -3.00 -1.30
N THR A 118 15.26 -2.23 -1.64
CA THR A 118 16.52 -2.21 -0.88
C THR A 118 16.29 -1.84 0.59
N TYR A 119 15.48 -0.82 0.85
CA TYR A 119 15.11 -0.40 2.21
C TYR A 119 14.41 -1.53 2.97
N ALA A 120 13.46 -2.23 2.35
CA ALA A 120 12.72 -3.34 2.96
C ALA A 120 13.56 -4.61 3.18
N VAL A 121 14.65 -4.79 2.44
CA VAL A 121 15.60 -5.89 2.68
C VAL A 121 16.53 -5.58 3.86
N GLN A 122 16.78 -4.30 4.13
CA GLN A 122 17.71 -3.85 5.17
C GLN A 122 17.06 -3.62 6.55
N ASN A 123 15.72 -3.67 6.65
CA ASN A 123 14.94 -3.39 7.85
C ASN A 123 13.83 -4.42 8.03
#